data_AF-A0A832ANX0-F1
#
_entry.id   AF-A0A832ANX0-F1
#
_cell.length_a   1.000
_cell.length_b   1.000
_cell.length_c   1.000
_cell.angle_alpha   90.00
_cell.angle_beta   90.00
_cell.angle_gamma   90.00
#
_symmetry.space_group_name_H-M   'P 1'
#
loop_
_entity.id
_entity.type
_entity.pdbx_description
1 polymer ?
#
loop_
_entity_poly.entity_id
_entity_poly.type
_entity_poly.pdbx_seq_one_letter_code
_entity_poly.pdbx_strand_id
1 'polypeptide(L)' 'LFMINPKGVIESVETVAFNEPPEFIPNATWTALFLDKNSDNTLRVGKDIPTISGATLTARGYADGSRLALAIYNVVLKEK' A
#
# COMPACT_ATOMS: atom_id res chain seq x y z
N LEU A 1 -2.79 4.53 6.96
CA LEU A 1 -1.68 4.29 7.88
C LEU A 1 -0.90 3.07 7.38
N PHE A 2 0.41 3.16 7.33
CA PHE A 2 1.30 2.06 6.95
C PHE A 2 2.22 1.77 8.13
N MET A 3 2.29 0.51 8.55
CA MET A 3 3.26 0.05 9.54
C MET A 3 4.42 -0.61 8.81
N ILE A 4 5.63 -0.10 9.01
CA ILE A 4 6.85 -0.61 8.40
C ILE A 4 7.80 -1.01 9.53
N ASN A 5 8.30 -2.23 9.48
CA ASN A 5 9.22 -2.72 10.50
C ASN A 5 10.66 -2.25 10.28
N PRO A 6 11.57 -2.48 11.24
CA PRO A 6 12.98 -2.08 11.11
C PRO A 6 13.76 -2.75 9.96
N LYS A 7 13.16 -3.73 9.26
CA LYS A 7 13.74 -4.32 8.04
C LYS A 7 13.25 -3.62 6.77
N GLY A 8 12.40 -2.61 6.87
CA GLY A 8 11.82 -1.90 5.73
C GLY A 8 10.71 -2.68 5.02
N VAL A 9 9.98 -3.50 5.78
CA VAL A 9 8.89 -4.35 5.27
C VAL A 9 7.55 -3.88 5.83
N ILE A 10 6.52 -3.83 4.99
CA ILE A 10 5.14 -3.48 5.39
C ILE A 10 4.53 -4.62 6.23
N GLU A 11 4.15 -4.32 7.46
CA GLU A 11 3.46 -5.25 8.37
C GLU A 11 1.96 -5.02 8.45
N SER A 12 1.49 -3.81 8.13
CA SER A 12 0.07 -3.48 8.15
C SER A 12 -0.26 -2.30 7.26
N VAL A 13 -1.47 -2.33 6.69
CA VAL A 13 -2.07 -1.25 5.91
C VAL A 13 -3.49 -1.02 6.42
N GLU A 14 -3.75 0.18 6.92
CA GLU A 14 -5.05 0.57 7.47
C GLU A 14 -5.57 1.86 6.83
N THR A 15 -6.88 1.92 6.60
CA THR A 15 -7.55 3.08 6.03
C THR A 15 -8.15 3.92 7.13
N VAL A 16 -7.55 5.08 7.40
CA VAL A 16 -7.96 5.94 8.52
C VAL A 16 -9.16 6.82 8.14
N ALA A 17 -9.20 7.25 6.87
CA ALA A 17 -10.30 8.01 6.29
C ALA A 17 -10.48 7.59 4.84
N PHE A 18 -11.73 7.47 4.41
CA PHE A 18 -12.10 7.10 3.06
C PHE A 18 -13.21 8.03 2.58
N ASN A 19 -12.89 8.89 1.62
CA ASN A 19 -13.80 9.92 1.10
C ASN A 19 -14.42 9.53 -0.26
N GLU A 20 -14.48 8.23 -0.53
CA GLU A 20 -15.18 7.64 -1.67
C GLU A 20 -16.37 6.81 -1.16
N PRO A 21 -17.32 6.45 -2.04
CA PRO A 21 -18.44 5.58 -1.66
C PRO A 21 -17.94 4.26 -1.01
N PRO A 22 -18.51 3.83 0.14
CA PRO A 22 -18.00 2.70 0.92
C PRO A 22 -17.87 1.38 0.16
N GLU A 23 -18.64 1.19 -0.90
CA GLU A 23 -18.57 0.02 -1.79
C GLU A 23 -17.22 -0.12 -2.53
N PHE A 24 -16.43 0.96 -2.59
CA PHE A 24 -15.10 0.95 -3.18
C PHE A 24 -13.99 0.63 -2.17
N ILE A 25 -14.32 0.49 -0.88
CA ILE A 25 -13.35 0.06 0.12
C ILE A 25 -12.92 -1.38 -0.21
N PRO A 26 -11.62 -1.63 -0.41
CA PRO A 26 -11.14 -2.98 -0.69
C PRO A 26 -11.34 -3.87 0.53
N ASN A 27 -11.62 -5.14 0.28
CA ASN A 27 -11.67 -6.14 1.33
C ASN A 27 -10.27 -6.43 1.92
N ALA A 28 -10.25 -7.07 3.09
CA ALA A 28 -9.03 -7.41 3.80
C ALA A 28 -8.07 -8.32 3.00
N THR A 29 -8.60 -9.18 2.13
CA THR A 29 -7.77 -10.05 1.28
C THR A 29 -7.00 -9.25 0.25
N TRP A 30 -7.62 -8.21 -0.32
CA TRP A 30 -6.97 -7.34 -1.29
C TRP A 30 -5.92 -6.44 -0.62
N THR A 31 -6.22 -5.86 0.56
CA THR A 31 -5.24 -5.06 1.30
C THR A 31 -4.06 -5.91 1.83
N ALA A 32 -4.27 -7.20 2.09
CA ALA A 32 -3.21 -8.12 2.48
C ALA A 32 -2.11 -8.29 1.41
N LEU A 33 -2.36 -7.93 0.15
CA LEU A 33 -1.37 -8.00 -0.94
C LEU A 33 -0.17 -7.08 -0.72
N PHE A 34 -0.30 -6.08 0.15
CA PHE A 34 0.76 -5.14 0.50
C PHE A 34 1.60 -5.60 1.69
N LEU A 35 1.18 -6.66 2.39
CA LEU A 35 1.95 -7.23 3.47
C LEU A 35 3.22 -7.90 2.93
N ASP A 36 4.26 -7.89 3.75
CA ASP A 36 5.58 -8.45 3.44
C ASP A 36 6.27 -7.82 2.22
N LYS A 37 5.78 -6.64 1.76
CA LYS A 37 6.39 -5.88 0.66
C LYS A 37 7.43 -4.90 1.18
N ASN A 38 8.49 -4.72 0.39
CA ASN A 38 9.57 -3.79 0.63
C ASN A 38 9.81 -2.89 -0.59
N SER A 39 10.82 -2.04 -0.54
CA SER A 39 11.14 -1.09 -1.61
C SER A 39 11.58 -1.69 -2.94
N ASP A 40 11.95 -2.98 -2.96
CA ASP A 40 12.34 -3.68 -4.17
C ASP A 40 11.11 -4.14 -4.96
N ASN A 41 9.93 -4.15 -4.33
CA ASN A 41 8.67 -4.43 -4.99
C ASN A 41 8.14 -3.19 -5.72
N THR A 42 7.80 -3.34 -7.00
CA THR A 42 7.30 -2.25 -7.84
C THR A 42 5.87 -1.82 -7.50
N LEU A 43 5.04 -2.71 -6.95
CA LEU A 43 3.66 -2.45 -6.52
C LEU A 43 2.83 -1.70 -7.58
N ARG A 44 2.95 -2.09 -8.85
CA ARG A 44 2.22 -1.46 -9.95
C ARG A 44 0.85 -2.10 -10.11
N VAL A 45 -0.20 -1.27 -10.02
CA VAL A 45 -1.58 -1.71 -10.28
C VAL A 45 -1.73 -2.20 -11.72
N GLY A 46 -2.41 -3.34 -11.89
CA GLY A 46 -2.59 -4.03 -13.17
C GLY A 46 -1.39 -4.87 -13.62
N LYS A 47 -0.31 -4.90 -12.83
CA LYS A 47 0.85 -5.77 -13.07
C LYS A 47 1.16 -6.62 -11.84
N ASP A 48 1.53 -5.98 -10.74
CA ASP A 48 1.91 -6.64 -9.49
C ASP A 48 0.73 -6.70 -8.51
N ILE A 49 -0.13 -5.68 -8.55
CA ILE A 49 -1.35 -5.59 -7.72
C ILE A 49 -2.58 -5.69 -8.64
N PRO A 50 -3.52 -6.62 -8.39
CA PRO A 50 -4.78 -6.69 -9.13
C PRO A 50 -5.58 -5.40 -9.04
N THR A 51 -6.29 -5.07 -10.11
CA THR A 51 -7.25 -3.96 -10.10
C THR A 51 -8.48 -4.30 -9.26
N ILE A 52 -9.20 -3.26 -8.84
CA ILE A 52 -10.54 -3.39 -8.26
C ILE A 52 -11.53 -2.86 -9.31
N SER A 53 -12.52 -3.67 -9.67
CA SER A 53 -13.54 -3.26 -10.64
C SER A 53 -14.29 -2.03 -10.15
N GLY A 54 -14.39 -0.98 -10.97
CA GLY A 54 -15.00 0.29 -10.59
C GLY A 54 -14.19 1.16 -9.62
N ALA A 55 -13.16 0.63 -8.96
CA ALA A 55 -12.36 1.33 -7.94
C ALA A 55 -10.88 1.46 -8.34
N THR A 56 -10.61 1.82 -9.60
CA THR A 56 -9.22 1.95 -10.09
C THR A 56 -8.43 3.03 -9.35
N LEU A 57 -9.07 4.15 -8.98
CA LEU A 57 -8.45 5.22 -8.21
C LEU A 57 -8.09 4.76 -6.80
N THR A 58 -9.02 4.08 -6.12
CA THR A 58 -8.75 3.44 -4.83
C THR A 58 -7.55 2.49 -4.92
N ALA A 59 -7.54 1.54 -5.86
CA ALA A 59 -6.43 0.60 -6.03
C ALA A 59 -5.08 1.31 -6.24
N ARG A 60 -5.08 2.39 -7.03
CA ARG A 60 -3.90 3.23 -7.26
C ARG A 60 -3.47 3.97 -5.99
N GLY A 61 -4.41 4.50 -5.22
CA GLY A 61 -4.15 5.18 -3.95
C GLY A 61 -3.41 4.29 -2.94
N TYR A 62 -3.84 3.03 -2.77
CA TYR A 62 -3.10 2.09 -1.92
C TYR A 62 -1.68 1.83 -2.44
N ALA A 63 -1.55 1.56 -3.74
CA ALA A 63 -0.27 1.24 -4.35
C ALA A 63 0.74 2.41 -4.31
N ASP A 64 0.29 3.63 -4.64
CA ASP A 64 1.11 4.84 -4.56
C ASP A 64 1.44 5.17 -3.09
N GLY A 65 0.48 5.02 -2.17
CA GLY A 65 0.68 5.22 -0.73
C GLY A 65 1.71 4.26 -0.13
N SER A 66 1.65 2.97 -0.49
CA SER A 66 2.64 1.98 -0.06
C SER A 66 4.04 2.31 -0.57
N ARG A 67 4.16 2.67 -1.85
CA ARG A 67 5.45 3.08 -2.43
C ARG A 67 6.01 4.33 -1.75
N LEU A 68 5.16 5.31 -1.46
CA LEU A 68 5.56 6.54 -0.76
C LEU A 68 6.03 6.22 0.67
N ALA A 69 5.30 5.40 1.41
CA ALA A 69 5.68 5.01 2.77
C ALA A 69 7.04 4.29 2.82
N LEU A 70 7.26 3.34 1.89
CA LEU A 70 8.54 2.64 1.74
C LEU A 70 9.67 3.58 1.31
N ALA A 71 9.41 4.53 0.43
CA ALA A 71 10.38 5.54 0.02
C ALA A 71 10.79 6.45 1.20
N ILE A 72 9.81 6.91 1.99
CA ILE A 72 10.08 7.69 3.21
C ILE A 72 10.94 6.89 4.18
N TYR A 73 10.62 5.61 4.42
CA TYR A 73 11.45 4.74 5.25
C TYR A 73 12.89 4.68 4.74
N ASN A 74 13.08 4.44 3.45
CA ASN A 74 14.42 4.34 2.84
C ASN A 74 15.23 5.63 2.93
N VAL A 75 14.59 6.79 2.74
CA VAL A 75 15.29 8.08 2.72
C VAL A 75 15.55 8.62 4.12
N VAL A 76 14.60 8.44 5.04
CA VAL A 76 14.63 9.09 6.36
C VAL A 76 15.15 8.17 7.46
N LEU A 77 14.93 6.85 7.35
CA LEU A 77 15.16 5.90 8.45
C LEU A 77 16.25 4.86 8.17
N LYS A 78 16.47 4.44 6.91
CA LYS A 78 17.40 3.34 6.55
C LYS A 78 18.89 3.67 6.68
N GLU A 79 19.26 4.92 7.00
CA GLU A 79 20.65 5.37 7.21
C GLU A 79 20.95 5.88 8.64
N LYS A 80 20.22 5.40 9.64
CA LYS A 80 20.61 5.52 11.06
C LYS A 80 20.82 4.14 11.66
#